data_AF-A0A7V8XI28-F1
#
_entry.id   AF-A0A7V8XI28-F1
#
_cell.length_a   1.000
_cell.length_b   1.000
_cell.length_c   1.000
_cell.angle_alpha   90.00
_cell.angle_beta   90.00
_cell.angle_gamma   90.00
#
_symmetry.space_group_name_H-M   'P 1'
#
loop_
_entity.id
_entity.type
_entity.pdbx_description
1 polymer ?
#
loop_
_entity_poly.entity_id
_entity_poly.type
_entity_poly.pdbx_seq_one_letter_code
_entity_poly.pdbx_strand_id
1 'polypeptide(L)'
;VSQALNHGAHKSLAGSHVLVLGVAYKADIADWRESPAVKLLHLLENAGATVAYHDEHVPSFAADGLELASVPLDPAAYDAVVIATAHSTIDYAQLVADAQLVVDLRNATGRAGITSEKVWKL
;
A
#
# COMPACT_ATOMS: atom_id res chain seq x y z
N VAL A 1 -2.13 -9.47 2.11
CA VAL A 1 -2.51 -9.08 0.72
C VAL A 1 -3.17 -10.22 -0.02
N SER A 2 -2.50 -11.36 -0.26
CA SER A 2 -3.11 -12.49 -0.99
C SER A 2 -4.46 -12.96 -0.42
N GLN A 3 -4.58 -13.14 0.90
CA GLN A 3 -5.86 -13.51 1.51
C GLN A 3 -6.96 -12.46 1.26
N ALA A 4 -6.63 -11.17 1.43
CA ALA A 4 -7.59 -10.09 1.20
C ALA A 4 -8.07 -10.06 -0.27
N LEU A 5 -7.16 -10.22 -1.24
CA LEU A 5 -7.51 -10.31 -2.66
C LEU A 5 -8.38 -11.55 -2.95
N ASN A 6 -8.00 -12.72 -2.43
CA ASN A 6 -8.71 -13.97 -2.66
C ASN A 6 -10.15 -13.93 -2.11
N HIS A 7 -10.34 -13.38 -0.90
CA HIS A 7 -11.63 -13.38 -0.22
C HIS A 7 -12.49 -12.15 -0.53
N GLY A 8 -11.86 -10.97 -0.68
CA GLY A 8 -12.56 -9.70 -0.88
C GLY A 8 -12.80 -9.34 -2.34
N ALA A 9 -11.95 -9.81 -3.26
CA ALA A 9 -12.05 -9.49 -4.68
C ALA A 9 -12.06 -10.72 -5.61
N HIS A 10 -11.95 -11.93 -5.07
CA HIS A 10 -11.81 -13.18 -5.82
C HIS A 10 -10.67 -13.15 -6.86
N LYS A 11 -9.58 -12.46 -6.53
CA LYS A 11 -8.39 -12.30 -7.38
C LYS A 11 -7.19 -12.99 -6.75
N SER A 12 -6.33 -13.59 -7.57
CA SER A 12 -5.01 -14.07 -7.16
C SER A 12 -4.04 -12.91 -6.97
N LEU A 13 -3.05 -13.07 -6.09
CA LEU A 13 -1.98 -12.06 -5.96
C LEU A 13 -1.18 -11.92 -7.26
N ALA A 14 -0.81 -13.05 -7.87
CA ALA A 14 -0.18 -13.05 -9.19
C ALA A 14 -1.14 -12.44 -10.22
N GLY A 15 -0.65 -11.48 -10.99
CA GLY A 15 -1.41 -10.73 -12.00
C GLY A 15 -2.25 -9.57 -11.44
N SER A 16 -2.28 -9.34 -10.12
CA SER A 16 -2.96 -8.18 -9.54
C SER A 16 -2.06 -6.94 -9.54
N HIS A 17 -2.67 -5.76 -9.66
CA HIS A 17 -2.06 -4.45 -9.48
C HIS A 17 -2.20 -4.01 -8.02
N VAL A 18 -1.08 -3.80 -7.34
CA VAL A 18 -1.05 -3.46 -5.90
C VAL A 18 -0.33 -2.14 -5.69
N LEU A 19 -1.02 -1.19 -5.05
CA LEU A 19 -0.45 0.06 -4.58
C LEU A 19 0.00 -0.07 -3.12
N VAL A 20 1.27 0.15 -2.84
CA VAL A 20 1.79 0.28 -1.47
C VAL A 20 1.78 1.76 -1.08
N LEU A 21 1.02 2.09 -0.04
CA LEU A 21 0.92 3.43 0.49
C LEU A 21 1.95 3.63 1.62
N GLY A 22 2.90 4.51 1.36
CA GLY A 22 4.01 4.87 2.22
C GLY A 22 5.14 3.84 2.15
N VAL A 23 6.35 4.31 1.83
CA VAL A 23 7.59 3.50 1.84
C VAL A 23 8.59 4.00 2.86
N ALA A 24 8.40 5.21 3.41
CA ALA A 24 9.16 5.72 4.52
C ALA A 24 9.10 4.79 5.75
N TYR A 25 10.22 4.73 6.48
CA TYR A 25 10.38 3.94 7.70
C TYR A 25 9.43 4.40 8.82
N LYS A 26 9.15 5.70 8.87
CA LYS A 26 8.16 6.31 9.77
C LYS A 26 7.29 7.27 8.99
N ALA A 27 6.14 7.59 9.57
CA ALA A 27 5.28 8.63 9.04
C ALA A 27 6.04 9.95 8.92
N ASP A 28 5.74 10.67 7.84
CA ASP A 28 6.10 12.07 7.62
C ASP A 28 7.62 12.37 7.58
N ILE A 29 8.42 11.39 7.18
CA ILE A 29 9.87 11.53 6.97
C ILE A 29 10.30 10.86 5.66
N ALA A 30 11.45 11.27 5.12
CA ALA A 30 11.96 10.78 3.83
C ALA A 30 12.86 9.51 3.92
N ASP A 31 13.12 8.99 5.13
CA ASP A 31 14.05 7.86 5.28
C ASP A 31 13.35 6.53 5.02
N TRP A 32 13.79 5.79 3.99
CA TRP A 32 13.23 4.49 3.58
C TRP A 32 14.22 3.32 3.72
N ARG A 33 15.50 3.57 4.02
CA ARG A 33 16.60 2.58 3.85
C ARG A 33 16.39 1.27 4.63
N GLU A 34 15.80 1.37 5.81
CA GLU A 34 15.49 0.24 6.69
C GLU A 34 13.97 -0.01 6.78
N SER A 35 13.21 0.48 5.80
CA SER A 35 11.76 0.38 5.83
C SER A 35 11.30 -1.04 5.51
N PRO A 36 10.41 -1.63 6.34
CA PRO A 36 9.80 -2.92 6.03
C PRO A 36 8.93 -2.86 4.75
N ALA A 37 8.51 -1.67 4.32
CA ALA A 37 7.74 -1.49 3.09
C ALA A 37 8.54 -1.83 1.82
N VAL A 38 9.85 -1.59 1.82
CA VAL A 38 10.73 -1.96 0.69
C VAL A 38 10.75 -3.49 0.53
N LYS A 39 10.87 -4.22 1.64
CA LYS A 39 10.79 -5.69 1.64
C LYS A 39 9.40 -6.19 1.20
N LEU A 40 8.33 -5.50 1.62
CA LEU A 40 6.97 -5.83 1.19
C LEU A 40 6.81 -5.71 -0.33
N LEU A 41 7.31 -4.63 -0.94
CA LEU A 41 7.28 -4.45 -2.40
C LEU A 41 7.95 -5.61 -3.13
N HIS A 42 9.16 -6.00 -2.69
CA HIS A 42 9.86 -7.16 -3.26
C HIS A 42 9.07 -8.46 -3.11
N LEU A 43 8.44 -8.71 -1.96
CA LEU A 43 7.65 -9.92 -1.75
C LEU A 43 6.41 -9.97 -2.65
N LEU A 44 5.79 -8.82 -2.91
CA LEU A 44 4.63 -8.71 -3.80
C LEU A 44 5.04 -8.91 -5.27
N GLU A 45 6.11 -8.24 -5.70
CA GLU A 45 6.65 -8.38 -7.06
C GLU A 45 7.10 -9.82 -7.35
N ASN A 46 7.86 -10.44 -6.44
CA ASN A 46 8.29 -11.83 -6.56
C ASN A 46 7.11 -12.83 -6.56
N ALA A 47 5.98 -12.46 -5.96
CA ALA A 47 4.75 -13.25 -6.02
C ALA A 47 3.95 -13.02 -7.32
N GLY A 48 4.46 -12.23 -8.26
CA GLY A 48 3.88 -11.97 -9.57
C GLY A 48 2.86 -10.83 -9.60
N ALA A 49 2.82 -9.97 -8.57
CA ALA A 49 1.99 -8.77 -8.59
C ALA A 49 2.71 -7.63 -9.33
N THR A 50 1.95 -6.79 -10.04
CA THR A 50 2.45 -5.51 -10.54
C THR A 50 2.39 -4.50 -9.39
N VAL A 51 3.54 -4.03 -8.92
CA VAL A 51 3.60 -3.13 -7.75
C VAL A 51 3.81 -1.68 -8.17
N ALA A 52 3.14 -0.78 -7.47
CA ALA A 52 3.43 0.65 -7.46
C ALA A 52 3.46 1.13 -6.01
N TYR A 53 4.02 2.31 -5.74
CA TYR A 53 3.91 2.93 -4.43
C TYR A 53 3.58 4.42 -4.52
N HIS A 54 2.92 4.92 -3.49
CA HIS A 54 2.73 6.35 -3.27
C HIS A 54 3.31 6.74 -1.92
N ASP A 55 4.23 7.68 -1.92
CA ASP A 55 4.79 8.36 -0.75
C ASP A 55 5.25 9.75 -1.18
N GLU A 56 4.72 10.81 -0.55
CA GLU A 56 5.11 12.19 -0.87
C GLU A 56 6.50 12.57 -0.33
N HIS A 57 7.00 11.84 0.67
CA HIS A 57 8.28 12.11 1.32
C HIS A 57 9.43 11.36 0.63
N VAL A 58 9.11 10.31 -0.12
CA VAL A 58 10.07 9.47 -0.84
C VAL A 58 9.73 9.49 -2.33
N PRO A 59 10.26 10.45 -3.12
CA PRO A 59 9.89 10.60 -4.53
C PRO A 59 10.42 9.48 -5.43
N SER A 60 11.55 8.88 -5.05
CA SER A 60 12.12 7.70 -5.68
C SER A 60 13.04 6.97 -4.71
N PHE A 61 13.21 5.67 -4.94
CA PHE A 61 14.25 4.89 -4.29
C PHE A 61 14.77 3.78 -5.21
N ALA A 62 15.97 3.30 -4.90
CA ALA A 62 16.57 2.14 -5.53
C ALA A 62 17.18 1.24 -4.45
N ALA A 63 16.71 0.01 -4.34
CA ALA A 63 17.16 -0.95 -3.34
C ALA A 63 16.98 -2.39 -3.85
N ASP A 64 17.98 -3.23 -3.64
CA ASP A 64 17.90 -4.69 -3.90
C ASP A 64 17.41 -5.09 -5.31
N GLY A 65 17.68 -4.25 -6.31
CA GLY A 65 17.27 -4.47 -7.71
C GLY A 65 15.91 -3.88 -8.07
N LEU A 66 15.18 -3.33 -7.11
CA LEU A 66 13.95 -2.57 -7.31
C LEU A 66 14.27 -1.08 -7.40
N GLU A 67 13.91 -0.46 -8.53
CA GLU A 67 14.00 0.97 -8.75
C GLU A 67 12.61 1.49 -9.10
N LEU A 68 12.03 2.30 -8.21
CA LEU A 68 10.67 2.80 -8.35
C LEU A 68 10.59 4.29 -8.01
N ALA A 69 9.73 5.00 -8.75
CA ALA A 69 9.31 6.36 -8.43
C ALA A 69 7.91 6.34 -7.82
N SER A 70 7.67 7.30 -6.92
CA SER A 70 6.36 7.51 -6.31
C SER A 70 5.37 7.94 -7.38
N VAL A 71 4.23 7.24 -7.45
CA VAL A 71 3.15 7.56 -8.40
C VAL A 71 2.13 8.49 -7.74
N PRO A 72 1.33 9.25 -8.51
CA PRO A 72 0.17 9.95 -7.95
C PRO A 72 -0.78 8.99 -7.22
N LEU A 73 -1.39 9.46 -6.14
CA LEU A 73 -2.36 8.67 -5.39
C LEU A 73 -3.66 8.53 -6.19
N ASP A 74 -3.87 7.36 -6.78
CA ASP A 74 -5.11 6.96 -7.44
C ASP A 74 -5.54 5.56 -6.97
N PRO A 75 -6.24 5.45 -5.83
CA PRO A 75 -6.62 4.16 -5.24
C PRO A 75 -7.51 3.29 -6.15
N ALA A 76 -8.30 3.91 -7.03
CA ALA A 76 -9.27 3.21 -7.88
C ALA A 76 -8.61 2.39 -9.00
N ALA A 77 -7.40 2.78 -9.41
CA ALA A 77 -6.63 2.12 -10.46
C ALA A 77 -6.01 0.77 -10.07
N TYR A 78 -6.12 0.38 -8.79
CA TYR A 78 -5.47 -0.82 -8.25
C TYR A 78 -6.48 -1.83 -7.72
N ASP A 79 -6.09 -3.10 -7.75
CA ASP A 79 -6.89 -4.19 -7.20
C ASP A 79 -6.82 -4.21 -5.66
N ALA A 80 -5.72 -3.74 -5.09
CA ALA A 80 -5.55 -3.56 -3.66
C ALA A 80 -4.62 -2.38 -3.33
N VAL A 81 -4.96 -1.67 -2.26
CA VAL A 81 -4.09 -0.68 -1.62
C VAL A 81 -3.60 -1.23 -0.28
N VAL A 82 -2.29 -1.20 -0.04
CA VAL A 82 -1.68 -1.68 1.20
C VAL A 82 -1.09 -0.50 1.97
N ILE A 83 -1.64 -0.21 3.15
CA ILE A 83 -1.13 0.85 4.02
C ILE A 83 0.05 0.28 4.80
N ALA A 84 1.26 0.62 4.37
CA ALA A 84 2.51 0.21 5.01
C ALA A 84 3.06 1.28 5.95
N THR A 85 2.87 2.56 5.60
CA THR A 85 3.15 3.70 6.49
C THR A 85 1.96 4.65 6.55
N ALA A 86 1.67 5.10 7.78
CA ALA A 86 0.50 5.91 8.08
C ALA A 86 0.85 7.42 8.09
N HIS A 87 1.03 8.02 6.92
CA HIS A 87 1.31 9.44 6.77
C HIS A 87 0.12 10.31 7.20
N SER A 88 0.39 11.43 7.85
CA SER A 88 -0.66 12.31 8.40
C SER A 88 -1.41 13.11 7.32
N THR A 89 -0.85 13.22 6.13
CA THR A 89 -1.39 13.95 4.98
C THR A 89 -2.45 13.18 4.19
N ILE A 90 -2.57 11.87 4.42
CA ILE A 90 -3.50 11.02 3.67
C ILE A 90 -4.90 11.11 4.26
N ASP A 91 -5.88 11.44 3.41
CA ASP A 91 -7.30 11.24 3.73
C ASP A 91 -7.66 9.76 3.60
N TYR A 92 -7.59 9.04 4.71
CA TYR A 92 -7.93 7.61 4.75
C TYR A 92 -9.41 7.32 4.48
N ALA A 93 -10.31 8.28 4.74
CA ALA A 93 -11.73 8.07 4.48
C ALA A 93 -11.99 8.08 2.97
N GLN A 94 -11.43 9.07 2.27
CA GLN A 94 -11.48 9.13 0.81
C GLN A 94 -10.77 7.93 0.17
N LEU A 95 -9.58 7.57 0.67
CA LEU A 95 -8.84 6.40 0.19
C LEU A 95 -9.65 5.10 0.27
N VAL A 96 -10.34 4.86 1.38
CA VAL A 96 -11.19 3.66 1.55
C VAL A 96 -12.45 3.72 0.67
N ALA A 97 -12.99 4.92 0.43
CA ALA A 97 -14.13 5.09 -0.47
C ALA A 97 -13.77 4.68 -1.91
N ASP A 98 -12.63 5.17 -2.40
CA ASP A 98 -12.19 5.01 -3.79
C ASP A 98 -11.54 3.65 -4.07
N ALA A 99 -10.85 3.07 -3.09
CA ALA A 99 -10.20 1.79 -3.26
C ALA A 99 -11.21 0.65 -3.48
N GLN A 100 -10.80 -0.35 -4.28
CA GLN A 100 -11.52 -1.62 -4.40
C GLN A 100 -11.36 -2.46 -3.13
N LEU A 101 -10.14 -2.51 -2.59
CA LEU A 101 -9.75 -3.29 -1.42
C LEU A 101 -8.61 -2.59 -0.69
N VAL A 102 -8.65 -2.57 0.64
CA VAL A 102 -7.59 -1.97 1.47
C VAL A 102 -7.06 -3.01 2.45
N VAL A 103 -5.74 -3.12 2.53
CA VAL A 103 -5.03 -3.90 3.57
C VAL A 103 -4.31 -2.91 4.49
N ASP A 104 -4.77 -2.80 5.73
CA ASP A 104 -4.24 -1.85 6.70
C ASP A 104 -3.29 -2.54 7.69
N LEU A 105 -1.98 -2.36 7.51
CA LEU A 105 -0.94 -2.92 8.38
C LEU A 105 -0.60 -2.00 9.56
N ARG A 106 -1.17 -0.80 9.62
CA ARG A 106 -0.78 0.26 10.57
C ARG A 106 -1.92 0.73 11.47
N ASN A 107 -3.10 0.13 11.31
CA ASN A 107 -4.34 0.55 11.94
C ASN A 107 -4.64 2.04 11.67
N ALA A 108 -4.30 2.54 10.48
CA ALA A 108 -4.54 3.92 10.08
C ALA A 108 -6.04 4.21 9.95
N THR A 109 -6.78 3.29 9.33
CA THR A 109 -8.23 3.38 9.13
C THR A 109 -8.98 3.30 10.45
N GLY A 110 -8.55 2.43 11.38
CA GLY A 110 -9.18 2.30 12.70
C GLY A 110 -8.97 3.54 13.58
N ARG A 111 -7.77 4.14 13.56
CA ARG A 111 -7.50 5.41 14.27
C ARG A 111 -8.33 6.57 13.73
N ALA A 112 -8.65 6.54 12.43
CA ALA A 112 -9.55 7.50 11.79
C ALA A 112 -11.04 7.18 11.99
N GLY A 113 -11.40 6.13 12.75
CA GLY A 113 -12.79 5.74 13.00
C GLY A 113 -13.49 5.11 11.79
N ILE A 114 -12.74 4.67 10.79
CA ILE A 114 -13.29 4.11 9.54
C ILE A 114 -13.57 2.62 9.71
N THR A 115 -14.80 2.24 9.40
CA THR A 115 -15.28 0.86 9.33
C THR A 115 -15.84 0.59 7.94
N SER A 116 -15.28 -0.41 7.24
CA SER A 116 -15.71 -0.80 5.90
C SER A 116 -15.36 -2.26 5.65
N GLU A 117 -16.23 -2.99 4.96
CA GLU A 117 -16.01 -4.38 4.56
C GLU A 117 -14.84 -4.52 3.56
N LYS A 118 -14.46 -3.43 2.89
CA LYS A 118 -13.31 -3.38 1.99
C LYS A 118 -11.97 -3.39 2.74
N VAL A 119 -11.98 -3.17 4.06
CA VAL A 119 -10.76 -2.98 4.85
C VAL A 119 -10.39 -4.25 5.61
N TRP A 120 -9.25 -4.82 5.24
CA TRP A 120 -8.64 -5.97 5.90
C TRP A 120 -7.56 -5.49 6.86
N LYS A 121 -7.77 -5.72 8.15
CA LYS A 121 -6.84 -5.34 9.23
C LYS A 121 -6.06 -6.56 9.71
N LEU A 122 -4.83 -6.32 10.18
CA LEU A 122 -3.95 -7.31 10.82
C LEU A 122 -3.64 -6.88 12.26
#